data_AF-A0A4R2L846-F1
#
_entry.id   AF-A0A4R2L846-F1
#
_cell.length_a   1.000
_cell.length_b   1.000
_cell.length_c   1.000
_cell.angle_alpha   90.00
_cell.angle_beta   90.00
_cell.angle_gamma   90.00
#
_symmetry.space_group_name_H-M   'P 1'
#
loop_
_entity.id
_entity.type
_entity.pdbx_description
1 polymer ?
#
loop_
_entity_poly.entity_id
_entity_poly.type
_entity_poly.pdbx_seq_one_letter_code
_entity_poly.pdbx_strand_id
1 'polypeptide(L)'
;MTTIEEIFTEYPDSWLLCLPGYQQKTINELYCQLGDYEQVAQAWLTASMSTNVPFGAQKGHSIFYEKVLDEIEAFFSGDERYSENRLAILKESGAAQNYIVGAISVALAPILGTSSAFLAPIIAIVLVTIAKMGINAWLAARKEKRALKDNQ
;
A
#
# COMPACT_ATOMS: atom_id res chain seq x y z
N MET A 1 17.33 3.14 -19.05
CA MET A 1 15.87 3.26 -18.88
C MET A 1 15.63 3.09 -17.41
N THR A 2 15.17 4.14 -16.72
CA THR A 2 14.88 4.07 -15.29
C THR A 2 13.72 3.11 -15.10
N THR A 3 13.93 2.02 -14.39
CA THR A 3 12.85 1.06 -14.08
C THR A 3 12.23 1.48 -12.76
N ILE A 4 10.92 1.27 -12.57
CA ILE A 4 10.21 1.64 -11.32
C ILE A 4 10.85 0.98 -10.08
N GLU A 5 11.60 -0.11 -10.28
CA GLU A 5 12.42 -0.80 -9.27
C GLU A 5 13.56 0.06 -8.71
N GLU A 6 14.17 0.93 -9.51
CA GLU A 6 15.28 1.79 -9.05
C GLU A 6 14.81 2.79 -8.00
N ILE A 7 13.53 3.15 -7.99
CA ILE A 7 12.92 4.03 -6.97
C ILE A 7 12.92 3.37 -5.59
N PHE A 8 12.83 2.04 -5.54
CA PHE A 8 12.79 1.28 -4.29
C PHE A 8 14.18 0.94 -3.74
N THR A 9 15.26 1.45 -4.35
CA THR A 9 16.63 1.25 -3.87
C THR A 9 17.00 2.13 -2.67
N GLU A 10 16.21 3.17 -2.37
CA GLU A 10 16.36 3.99 -1.17
C GLU A 10 15.80 3.31 0.09
N TYR A 11 16.27 3.76 1.26
CA TYR A 11 15.94 3.23 2.58
C TYR A 11 14.43 2.91 2.72
N PRO A 12 14.05 1.64 2.97
CA PRO A 12 12.65 1.22 3.02
C PRO A 12 11.82 1.94 4.08
N ASP A 13 12.42 2.36 5.18
CA ASP A 13 11.68 3.02 6.26
C ASP A 13 11.39 4.51 5.92
N SER A 14 12.05 5.08 4.90
CA SER A 14 11.80 6.45 4.41
C SER A 14 10.41 6.63 3.82
N TRP A 15 9.80 5.55 3.32
CA TRP A 15 8.43 5.54 2.83
C TRP A 15 7.41 5.88 3.93
N LEU A 16 7.69 5.51 5.19
CA LEU A 16 6.85 5.87 6.33
C LEU A 16 7.11 7.31 6.79
N LEU A 17 8.36 7.78 6.69
CA LEU A 17 8.76 9.16 7.04
C LEU A 17 8.09 10.23 6.19
N CYS A 18 7.59 9.84 5.02
CA CYS A 18 6.84 10.68 4.11
C CYS A 18 5.44 11.06 4.65
N LEU A 19 4.84 10.18 5.44
CA LEU A 19 3.50 10.40 5.96
C LEU A 19 3.45 11.59 6.93
N PRO A 20 2.30 12.27 7.10
CA PRO A 20 2.12 13.27 8.15
C PRO A 20 2.50 12.71 9.53
N GLY A 21 3.12 13.53 10.38
CA GLY A 21 3.66 13.07 11.68
C GLY A 21 2.63 12.36 12.58
N TYR A 22 1.34 12.71 12.47
CA TYR A 22 0.28 11.99 13.19
C TYR A 22 0.11 10.55 12.69
N GLN A 23 0.15 10.32 11.37
CA GLN A 23 0.05 8.99 10.77
C GLN A 23 1.27 8.15 11.15
N GLN A 24 2.47 8.73 11.09
CA GLN A 24 3.70 8.07 11.52
C GLN A 24 3.61 7.61 12.97
N LYS A 25 3.14 8.49 13.87
CA LYS A 25 3.02 8.18 15.29
C LYS A 25 2.06 7.01 15.52
N THR A 26 0.88 7.04 14.91
CA THR A 26 -0.10 5.95 15.02
C THR A 26 0.41 4.64 14.41
N ILE A 27 1.08 4.68 13.26
CA ILE A 27 1.68 3.48 12.65
C ILE A 27 2.76 2.89 13.56
N ASN A 28 3.62 3.73 14.15
CA ASN A 28 4.67 3.28 15.04
C ASN A 28 4.10 2.70 16.34
N GLU A 29 3.08 3.32 16.93
CA GLU A 29 2.35 2.78 18.09
C GLU A 29 1.74 1.41 17.78
N LEU A 30 1.05 1.28 16.63
CA LEU A 30 0.49 0.00 16.18
C LEU A 30 1.59 -1.04 15.93
N TYR A 31 2.72 -0.64 15.34
CA TYR A 31 3.84 -1.53 15.06
C TYR A 31 4.51 -2.01 16.35
N CYS A 32 4.68 -1.14 17.34
CA CYS A 32 5.15 -1.51 18.67
C CYS A 32 4.22 -2.53 19.36
N GLN A 33 2.92 -2.50 19.07
CA GLN A 33 1.94 -3.42 19.64
C GLN A 33 1.84 -4.76 18.89
N LEU A 34 1.89 -4.72 17.56
CA LEU A 34 1.59 -5.88 16.70
C LEU A 34 2.84 -6.57 16.17
N GLY A 35 3.96 -5.86 16.07
CA GLY A 35 5.24 -6.34 15.54
C GLY A 35 5.26 -6.63 14.03
N ASP A 36 4.13 -6.45 13.33
CA ASP A 36 3.96 -6.83 11.93
C ASP A 36 3.27 -5.72 11.12
N TYR A 37 3.89 -5.36 10.00
CA TYR A 37 3.39 -4.34 9.08
C TYR A 37 2.02 -4.68 8.45
N GLU A 38 1.75 -5.94 8.14
CA GLU A 38 0.46 -6.41 7.62
C GLU A 38 -0.63 -6.21 8.67
N GLN A 39 -0.35 -6.57 9.93
CA GLN A 39 -1.28 -6.36 11.04
C GLN A 39 -1.50 -4.87 11.31
N VAL A 40 -0.46 -4.04 11.22
CA VAL A 40 -0.57 -2.58 11.37
C VAL A 40 -1.47 -1.98 10.29
N ALA A 41 -1.33 -2.39 9.03
CA ALA A 41 -2.18 -1.90 7.95
C ALA A 41 -3.65 -2.30 8.16
N GLN A 42 -3.92 -3.52 8.62
CA GLN A 42 -5.27 -3.99 8.97
C GLN A 42 -5.85 -3.23 10.17
N ALA A 43 -5.04 -3.00 11.21
CA ALA A 43 -5.44 -2.25 12.39
C ALA A 43 -5.71 -0.78 12.04
N TRP A 44 -4.87 -0.17 11.19
CA TRP A 44 -5.09 1.17 10.66
C TRP A 44 -6.44 1.26 9.94
N LEU A 45 -6.71 0.35 9.01
CA LEU A 45 -7.99 0.25 8.30
C LEU A 45 -9.19 0.11 9.23
N THR A 46 -9.03 -0.69 10.27
CA THR A 46 -10.08 -0.93 11.26
C THR A 46 -10.32 0.33 12.10
N ALA A 47 -9.26 0.95 12.60
CA ALA A 47 -9.32 2.16 13.43
C ALA A 47 -10.00 3.31 12.68
N SER A 48 -9.69 3.47 11.41
CA SER A 48 -10.17 4.59 10.60
C SER A 48 -11.56 4.36 9.97
N MET A 49 -12.07 3.12 9.93
CA MET A 49 -13.46 2.79 9.55
C MET A 49 -14.42 2.70 10.75
N SER A 50 -13.91 2.58 11.98
CA SER A 50 -14.70 2.38 13.21
C SER A 50 -15.71 3.48 13.53
N THR A 51 -15.66 4.63 12.83
CA THR A 51 -16.60 5.74 13.05
C THR A 51 -17.96 5.53 12.35
N ASN A 52 -18.10 4.65 11.35
CA ASN A 52 -19.33 4.60 10.52
C ASN A 52 -19.82 3.22 10.03
N VAL A 53 -19.29 2.08 10.52
CA VAL A 53 -19.81 0.75 10.13
C VAL A 53 -20.23 -0.10 11.32
N PRO A 54 -21.41 -0.76 11.26
CA PRO A 54 -21.93 -1.56 12.36
C PRO A 54 -21.04 -2.76 12.67
N PHE A 55 -20.96 -3.07 13.97
CA PHE A 55 -20.28 -4.21 14.59
C PHE A 55 -20.77 -5.53 13.97
N GLY A 56 -20.12 -5.96 12.90
CA GLY A 56 -20.47 -7.14 12.09
C GLY A 56 -19.61 -7.29 10.83
N ALA A 57 -18.94 -6.21 10.41
CA ALA A 57 -18.11 -6.15 9.21
C ALA A 57 -16.63 -6.58 9.42
N GLN A 58 -16.31 -7.45 10.38
CA GLN A 58 -14.94 -7.96 10.55
C GLN A 58 -14.39 -8.61 9.25
N LYS A 59 -15.26 -9.30 8.49
CA LYS A 59 -14.91 -9.81 7.14
C LYS A 59 -14.71 -8.68 6.10
N GLY A 60 -15.42 -7.56 6.24
CA GLY A 60 -15.32 -6.41 5.33
C GLY A 60 -13.98 -5.68 5.39
N HIS A 61 -13.35 -5.60 6.57
CA HIS A 61 -12.04 -4.96 6.74
C HIS A 61 -10.92 -5.74 6.05
N SER A 62 -10.89 -7.07 6.18
CA SER A 62 -9.92 -7.91 5.46
C SER A 62 -10.15 -7.90 3.95
N ILE A 63 -11.40 -7.88 3.49
CA ILE A 63 -11.73 -7.74 2.06
C ILE A 63 -11.24 -6.39 1.53
N PHE A 64 -11.37 -5.32 2.30
CA PHE A 64 -10.89 -4.00 1.88
C PHE A 64 -9.36 -3.97 1.75
N TYR A 65 -8.63 -4.50 2.74
CA TYR A 65 -7.17 -4.60 2.67
C TYR A 65 -6.73 -5.42 1.45
N GLU A 66 -7.34 -6.59 1.23
CA GLU A 66 -7.04 -7.44 0.08
C GLU A 66 -7.33 -6.71 -1.25
N LYS A 67 -8.44 -5.97 -1.36
CA LYS A 67 -8.72 -5.12 -2.53
C LYS A 67 -7.64 -4.06 -2.74
N VAL A 68 -7.17 -3.41 -1.67
CA VAL A 68 -6.07 -2.43 -1.78
C VAL A 68 -4.82 -3.11 -2.33
N LEU A 69 -4.47 -4.29 -1.81
CA LEU A 69 -3.32 -5.06 -2.31
C LEU A 69 -3.50 -5.49 -3.76
N ASP A 70 -4.71 -5.89 -4.16
CA ASP A 70 -5.01 -6.31 -5.53
C ASP A 70 -4.86 -5.15 -6.53
N GLU A 71 -5.26 -3.94 -6.13
CA GLU A 71 -5.06 -2.76 -6.97
C GLU A 71 -3.59 -2.31 -7.01
N ILE A 72 -2.85 -2.45 -5.90
CA ILE A 72 -1.40 -2.24 -5.89
C ILE A 72 -0.69 -3.28 -6.77
N GLU A 73 -1.14 -4.53 -6.74
CA GLU A 73 -0.66 -5.59 -7.63
C GLU A 73 -0.94 -5.24 -9.09
N ALA A 74 -2.15 -4.79 -9.44
CA ALA A 74 -2.50 -4.33 -10.78
C ALA A 74 -1.61 -3.15 -11.22
N PHE A 75 -1.32 -2.22 -10.32
CA PHE A 75 -0.43 -1.09 -10.57
C PHE A 75 0.97 -1.55 -10.98
N PHE A 76 1.58 -2.43 -10.18
CA PHE A 76 2.96 -2.88 -10.36
C PHE A 76 3.10 -3.98 -11.43
N SER A 77 2.10 -4.83 -11.62
CA SER A 77 2.10 -5.89 -12.63
C SER A 77 2.06 -5.38 -14.06
N GLY A 78 1.74 -4.11 -14.27
CA GLY A 78 1.77 -3.51 -15.61
C GLY A 78 0.40 -3.22 -16.21
N ASP A 79 -0.70 -3.29 -15.46
CA ASP A 79 -2.06 -3.04 -15.97
C ASP A 79 -2.14 -1.68 -16.70
N GLU A 80 -2.81 -1.65 -17.85
CA GLU A 80 -2.91 -0.46 -18.71
C GLU A 80 -3.57 0.73 -18.00
N ARG A 81 -4.48 0.45 -17.05
CA ARG A 81 -5.17 1.46 -16.23
C ARG A 81 -4.22 2.38 -15.47
N TYR A 82 -3.02 1.90 -15.19
CA TYR A 82 -2.00 2.62 -14.43
C TYR A 82 -0.80 3.03 -15.29
N SER A 83 -0.86 2.84 -16.61
CA SER A 83 0.25 3.16 -17.52
C SER A 83 0.66 4.64 -17.42
N GLU A 84 -0.30 5.56 -17.39
CA GLU A 84 -0.05 7.00 -17.24
C GLU A 84 0.54 7.34 -15.87
N ASN A 85 0.01 6.76 -14.78
CA ASN A 85 0.53 6.98 -13.43
C ASN A 85 1.96 6.46 -13.28
N ARG A 86 2.27 5.28 -13.84
CA ARG A 86 3.63 4.74 -13.88
C ARG A 86 4.56 5.66 -14.68
N LEU A 87 4.11 6.13 -15.85
CA LEU A 87 4.87 7.08 -16.66
C LEU A 87 5.14 8.39 -15.91
N ALA A 88 4.17 8.90 -15.15
CA ALA A 88 4.34 10.10 -14.34
C ALA A 88 5.41 9.90 -13.25
N ILE A 89 5.36 8.77 -12.54
CA ILE A 89 6.36 8.40 -11.53
C ILE A 89 7.76 8.22 -12.16
N LEU A 90 7.85 7.60 -13.34
CA LEU A 90 9.12 7.42 -14.05
C LEU A 90 9.70 8.73 -14.59
N LYS A 91 8.84 9.65 -15.06
CA LYS A 91 9.24 10.98 -15.53
C LYS A 91 9.83 11.84 -14.42
N GLU A 92 9.30 11.71 -13.22
CA GLU A 92 9.89 12.24 -12.00
C GLU A 92 11.02 11.32 -11.52
N SER A 93 12.05 11.12 -12.35
CA SER A 93 13.26 10.36 -11.99
C SER A 93 13.96 11.06 -10.80
N GLY A 94 13.63 10.65 -9.57
CA GLY A 94 14.01 11.31 -8.33
C GLY A 94 12.86 11.92 -7.51
N ALA A 95 11.59 11.63 -7.87
CA ALA A 95 10.43 12.06 -7.09
C ALA A 95 10.59 11.61 -5.63
N ALA A 96 10.32 12.55 -4.71
CA ALA A 96 10.24 12.22 -3.30
C ALA A 96 9.24 11.08 -3.09
N GLN A 97 9.56 10.13 -2.20
CA GLN A 97 8.68 8.98 -1.88
C GLN A 97 7.24 9.42 -1.56
N ASN A 98 7.09 10.64 -1.02
CA ASN A 98 5.83 11.36 -0.81
C ASN A 98 4.97 11.52 -2.07
N TYR A 99 5.58 11.92 -3.19
CA TYR A 99 4.89 12.08 -4.47
C TYR A 99 4.36 10.72 -4.95
N ILE A 100 5.16 9.66 -4.79
CA ILE A 100 4.82 8.31 -5.26
C ILE A 100 3.68 7.72 -4.44
N VAL A 101 3.76 7.81 -3.11
CA VAL A 101 2.67 7.42 -2.21
C VAL A 101 1.41 8.20 -2.55
N GLY A 102 1.51 9.51 -2.78
CA GLY A 102 0.39 10.36 -3.16
C GLY A 102 -0.22 10.00 -4.52
N ALA A 103 0.61 9.79 -5.55
CA ALA A 103 0.18 9.44 -6.90
C ALA A 103 -0.55 8.09 -6.93
N ILE A 104 -0.02 7.09 -6.23
CA ILE A 104 -0.69 5.79 -6.08
C ILE A 104 -1.99 5.97 -5.29
N SER A 105 -1.97 6.71 -4.19
CA SER A 105 -3.16 6.96 -3.36
C SER A 105 -4.29 7.63 -4.16
N VAL A 106 -3.97 8.59 -5.02
CA VAL A 106 -4.92 9.28 -5.90
C VAL A 106 -5.43 8.35 -7.01
N ALA A 107 -4.57 7.49 -7.56
CA ALA A 107 -4.97 6.49 -8.55
C ALA A 107 -5.97 5.48 -7.99
N LEU A 108 -5.72 5.03 -6.75
CA LEU A 108 -6.47 3.97 -6.10
C LEU A 108 -7.75 4.46 -5.40
N ALA A 109 -7.76 5.69 -4.91
CA ALA A 109 -8.90 6.30 -4.21
C ALA A 109 -10.26 6.13 -4.93
N PRO A 110 -10.43 6.51 -6.21
CA PRO A 110 -11.71 6.37 -6.90
C PRO A 110 -12.12 4.91 -7.13
N ILE A 111 -11.16 3.99 -7.27
CA ILE A 111 -11.42 2.57 -7.52
C ILE A 111 -11.86 1.87 -6.24
N LEU A 112 -11.21 2.21 -5.13
CA LEU A 112 -11.50 1.66 -3.81
C LEU A 112 -12.67 2.38 -3.10
N GLY A 113 -13.16 3.49 -3.67
CA GLY A 113 -14.25 4.28 -3.09
C GLY A 113 -13.89 4.92 -1.75
N THR A 114 -12.62 5.29 -1.55
CA THR A 114 -12.12 5.89 -0.30
C THR A 114 -11.25 7.11 -0.58
N SER A 115 -10.84 7.82 0.47
CA SER A 115 -9.96 8.98 0.35
C SER A 115 -8.49 8.58 0.18
N SER A 116 -7.76 9.31 -0.65
CA SER A 116 -6.31 9.12 -0.86
C SER A 116 -5.51 9.28 0.44
N ALA A 117 -5.92 10.22 1.31
CA ALA A 117 -5.29 10.44 2.62
C ALA A 117 -5.39 9.22 3.57
N PHE A 118 -6.42 8.40 3.39
CA PHE A 118 -6.64 7.17 4.15
C PHE A 118 -5.82 6.00 3.60
N LEU A 119 -5.63 5.95 2.28
CA LEU A 119 -4.84 4.91 1.61
C LEU A 119 -3.33 5.13 1.72
N ALA A 120 -2.87 6.39 1.80
CA ALA A 120 -1.46 6.75 1.88
C ALA A 120 -0.63 5.92 2.89
N PRO A 121 -1.05 5.76 4.16
CA PRO A 121 -0.30 4.96 5.13
C PRO A 121 -0.25 3.47 4.79
N ILE A 122 -1.33 2.91 4.24
CA ILE A 122 -1.38 1.49 3.84
C ILE A 122 -0.45 1.26 2.66
N ILE A 123 -0.52 2.14 1.67
CA ILE A 123 0.35 2.10 0.50
C ILE A 123 1.80 2.21 0.96
N ALA A 124 2.15 3.18 1.81
CA ALA A 124 3.49 3.32 2.33
C ALA A 124 4.01 2.04 3.00
N ILE A 125 3.21 1.38 3.84
CA ILE A 125 3.58 0.10 4.46
C ILE A 125 3.83 -1.00 3.41
N VAL A 126 2.99 -1.08 2.39
CA VAL A 126 3.16 -2.05 1.30
C VAL A 126 4.41 -1.72 0.47
N LEU A 127 4.67 -0.44 0.21
CA LEU A 127 5.88 0.02 -0.48
C LEU A 127 7.15 -0.28 0.32
N VAL A 128 7.15 -0.16 1.66
CA VAL A 128 8.26 -0.61 2.53
C VAL A 128 8.54 -2.09 2.32
N THR A 129 7.47 -2.89 2.29
CA THR A 129 7.54 -4.34 2.11
C THR A 129 8.12 -4.67 0.73
N ILE A 130 7.61 -4.03 -0.32
CA ILE A 130 8.10 -4.13 -1.69
C ILE A 130 9.56 -3.68 -1.80
N ALA A 131 9.97 -2.61 -1.11
CA ALA A 131 11.36 -2.15 -1.11
C ALA A 131 12.30 -3.15 -0.44
N LYS A 132 11.85 -3.85 0.60
CA LYS A 132 12.66 -4.86 1.31
C LYS A 132 12.87 -6.15 0.52
N MET A 133 11.88 -6.59 -0.28
CA MET A 133 11.96 -7.88 -1.01
C MET A 133 12.08 -7.74 -2.54
N GLY A 134 11.75 -6.58 -3.10
CA GLY A 134 11.62 -6.32 -4.54
C GLY A 134 10.20 -6.50 -5.06
N ILE A 135 9.84 -5.73 -6.10
CA ILE A 135 8.51 -5.77 -6.74
C ILE A 135 8.19 -7.17 -7.26
N ASN A 136 9.10 -7.77 -8.02
CA ASN A 136 8.89 -9.10 -8.61
C ASN A 136 8.69 -10.19 -7.56
N ALA A 137 9.45 -10.14 -6.46
CA ALA A 137 9.32 -11.08 -5.35
C ALA A 137 7.98 -10.90 -4.62
N TRP A 138 7.58 -9.65 -4.39
CA TRP A 138 6.30 -9.34 -3.76
C TRP A 138 5.10 -9.80 -4.62
N LEU A 139 5.13 -9.53 -5.93
CA LEU A 139 4.09 -10.00 -6.86
C LEU A 139 3.99 -11.54 -6.88
N ALA A 140 5.13 -12.24 -6.90
CA ALA A 140 5.16 -13.70 -6.84
C ALA A 140 4.57 -14.23 -5.52
N ALA A 141 4.99 -13.67 -4.39
CA ALA A 141 4.47 -14.03 -3.06
C ALA A 141 2.96 -13.77 -2.94
N ARG A 142 2.47 -12.68 -3.54
CA ARG A 142 1.04 -12.34 -3.56
C ARG A 142 0.24 -13.35 -4.37
N LYS A 143 0.73 -13.71 -5.55
CA LYS A 143 0.12 -14.74 -6.42
C LYS A 143 0.02 -16.10 -5.71
N GLU A 144 1.07 -16.48 -4.98
CA GLU A 144 1.09 -17.71 -4.18
C GLU A 144 0.09 -17.66 -3.01
N LYS A 145 0.06 -16.56 -2.25
CA LYS A 145 -0.90 -16.35 -1.14
C LYS A 145 -2.36 -16.42 -1.64
N ARG A 146 -2.63 -15.97 -2.86
CA ARG A 146 -3.94 -16.10 -3.52
C ARG A 146 -4.28 -17.54 -3.90
N ALA A 147 -3.34 -18.25 -4.52
CA ALA A 147 -3.53 -19.65 -4.91
C ALA A 147 -3.79 -20.57 -3.69
N LEU A 148 -3.18 -20.25 -2.55
CA LEU A 148 -3.43 -20.95 -1.29
C LEU A 148 -4.83 -20.70 -0.72
N LYS A 149 -5.37 -19.48 -0.87
CA LYS A 149 -6.73 -19.13 -0.41
C LYS A 149 -7.84 -19.72 -1.29
N ASP A 150 -7.59 -19.92 -2.59
CA ASP A 150 -8.57 -20.50 -3.52
C ASP A 150 -8.66 -22.04 -3.37
N ASN A 151 -7.60 -22.67 -2.86
CA ASN A 151 -7.53 -24.11 -2.57
C ASN A 151 -8.06 -24.51 -1.17
N GLN A 152 -8.63 -23.58 -0.40
CA GLN A 152 -9.25 -23.84 0.92
C GLN A 152 -10.77 -23.63 0.88
#